data_AF-A0A1M6RJ01-F1
#
_entry.id   AF-A0A1M6RJ01-F1
#
_cell.length_a   1.000
_cell.length_b   1.000
_cell.length_c   1.000
_cell.angle_alpha   90.00
_cell.angle_beta   90.00
_cell.angle_gamma   90.00
#
_symmetry.space_group_name_H-M   'P 1'
#
loop_
_entity.id
_entity.type
_entity.pdbx_description
1 polymer ?
#
loop_
_entity_poly.entity_id
_entity_poly.type
_entity_poly.pdbx_seq_one_letter_code
_entity_poly.pdbx_strand_id
1 'polypeptide(L)' 'MEKIKKFLSEVKQELRRVSWPDRDLALKATFGVIMFSLAIGLYLWVVDLILVRLVHMLLTLRGG' A
#
# COMPACT_ATOMS: atom_id res chain seq x y z
N MET A 1 -25.99 26.52 -16.78
CA MET A 1 -24.90 26.88 -15.85
C MET A 1 -25.37 26.91 -14.39
N GLU A 2 -26.49 27.56 -14.05
CA GLU A 2 -27.00 27.56 -12.65
C GLU A 2 -27.34 26.17 -12.09
N LYS A 3 -27.94 25.29 -12.89
CA LYS A 3 -28.26 23.91 -12.47
C LYS A 3 -27.03 23.12 -12.03
N ILE A 4 -25.89 23.29 -12.70
CA ILE A 4 -24.63 22.61 -12.38
C ILE A 4 -24.04 23.16 -11.06
N LYS A 5 -24.08 24.49 -10.86
CA LYS A 5 -23.68 25.09 -9.57
C LYS A 5 -24.53 24.58 -8.41
N LYS A 6 -25.84 24.45 -8.62
CA LYS A 6 -26.78 23.95 -7.61
C LYS A 6 -26.53 22.48 -7.29
N PHE A 7 -26.32 21.65 -8.31
CA PHE A 7 -25.97 20.24 -8.16
C PHE A 7 -24.65 20.03 -7.42
N LEU A 8 -23.60 20.81 -7.74
CA LEU A 8 -22.32 20.78 -7.01
C LEU A 8 -22.46 21.20 -5.54
N SER A 9 -23.34 22.17 -5.26
CA SER A 9 -23.66 22.60 -3.89
C SER A 9 -24.35 21.49 -3.09
N GLU A 10 -25.31 20.81 -3.70
CA GLU A 10 -26.04 19.69 -3.10
C GLU A 10 -25.10 18.49 -2.84
N VAL A 11 -24.27 18.11 -3.82
CA VAL A 11 -23.25 17.05 -3.66
C VAL A 11 -22.26 17.37 -2.56
N LYS A 12 -21.83 18.64 -2.42
CA LYS A 12 -20.95 19.08 -1.34
C LYS A 12 -21.62 18.98 0.04
N GLN A 13 -22.93 19.21 0.12
CA GLN A 13 -23.70 19.02 1.36
C GLN A 13 -23.81 17.53 1.73
N GLU A 14 -24.07 16.66 0.76
CA GLU A 14 -24.12 15.20 0.96
C GLU A 14 -22.76 14.65 1.42
N LEU A 15 -21.67 15.07 0.77
CA LEU A 15 -20.29 14.71 1.12
C LEU A 15 -19.88 15.15 2.53
N ARG A 16 -20.53 16.17 3.09
CA ARG A 16 -20.33 16.60 4.48
C ARG A 16 -21.09 15.74 5.49
N ARG A 17 -22.16 15.04 5.07
CA ARG A 17 -22.88 14.08 5.91
C ARG A 17 -22.18 12.72 5.97
N VAL A 18 -21.30 12.44 5.01
CA VAL A 18 -20.43 11.26 5.06
C VAL A 18 -19.52 11.41 6.28
N SER A 19 -19.58 10.42 7.17
CA SER A 19 -18.71 10.27 8.33
C SER A 19 -17.29 9.92 7.85
N TRP A 20 -16.53 10.93 7.44
CA TRP A 20 -15.13 10.76 7.12
C TRP A 20 -14.37 10.36 8.39
N PRO A 21 -13.48 9.36 8.31
CA PRO A 21 -12.64 8.99 9.43
C PRO A 21 -11.80 10.19 9.88
N ASP A 22 -11.60 10.32 11.19
CA ASP A 22 -10.73 11.34 11.76
C ASP A 22 -9.35 11.31 11.12
N ARG A 23 -8.81 12.50 10.81
CA ARG A 23 -7.53 12.65 10.09
C ARG A 23 -6.38 11.94 10.81
N ASP A 24 -6.43 11.89 12.14
CA ASP A 24 -5.47 11.16 12.97
C ASP A 24 -5.54 9.64 12.76
N LEU A 25 -6.74 9.07 12.65
CA LEU A 25 -6.93 7.65 12.38
C LEU A 25 -6.43 7.28 10.99
N ALA A 26 -6.69 8.12 9.99
CA ALA A 26 -6.20 7.93 8.62
C ALA A 26 -4.67 7.98 8.54
N LEU A 27 -4.03 8.90 9.27
CA LEU A 27 -2.58 8.99 9.35
C LEU A 27 -1.96 7.77 10.04
N LYS A 28 -2.53 7.32 11.16
CA LYS A 28 -2.09 6.11 11.87
C LYS A 28 -2.20 4.86 11.00
N ALA A 29 -3.31 4.70 10.28
CA ALA A 29 -3.50 3.59 9.35
C ALA A 29 -2.45 3.62 8.23
N THR A 30 -2.15 4.79 7.66
CA THR A 30 -1.15 4.94 6.60
C THR A 30 0.26 4.62 7.10
N PHE A 31 0.61 5.07 8.31
CA PHE A 31 1.88 4.74 8.95
C PHE A 31 2.03 3.23 9.21
N GLY A 32 0.96 2.57 9.65
CA GLY A 32 0.92 1.12 9.82
C GLY A 32 1.20 0.37 8.51
N VAL A 33 0.60 0.81 7.39
CA VAL A 33 0.83 0.20 6.07
C VAL A 33 2.27 0.38 5.61
N ILE A 34 2.90 1.55 5.86
CA ILE A 34 4.32 1.78 5.53
C ILE A 34 5.22 0.81 6.29
N MET A 35 5.02 0.69 7.60
CA MET A 35 5.80 -0.23 8.44
C MET A 35 5.61 -1.68 8.03
N PHE A 36 4.39 -2.08 7.72
CA PHE A 36 4.09 -3.43 7.24
C PHE A 36 4.73 -3.73 5.89
N SER A 37 4.65 -2.78 4.95
CA SER A 37 5.26 -2.91 3.63
C SER A 37 6.79 -3.02 3.72
N LEU A 38 7.42 -2.25 4.60
CA LEU A 38 8.85 -2.35 4.89
C LEU A 38 9.21 -3.72 5.49
N ALA A 39 8.42 -4.21 6.44
CA ALA A 39 8.65 -5.52 7.06
C ALA A 39 8.57 -6.67 6.04
N ILE A 40 7.54 -6.66 5.17
CA ILE A 40 7.41 -7.65 4.09
C ILE A 40 8.54 -7.50 3.08
N GLY A 41 8.87 -6.27 2.67
CA GLY A 41 9.97 -6.03 1.73
C GLY A 41 11.30 -6.59 2.23
N LEU A 42 11.59 -6.41 3.52
CA LEU A 42 12.80 -6.93 4.15
C LEU A 42 12.76 -8.46 4.27
N TYR A 43 11.60 -9.04 4.59
CA TYR A 43 11.42 -10.49 4.58
C TYR A 43 11.67 -11.11 3.20
N LEU A 44 11.04 -10.56 2.15
CA LEU A 44 11.23 -11.03 0.78
C LEU A 44 12.71 -10.90 0.36
N TRP A 45 13.34 -9.77 0.65
CA TRP A 45 14.76 -9.56 0.37
C TRP A 45 15.66 -10.66 0.96
N VAL A 46 15.43 -11.07 2.21
CA VAL A 46 16.17 -12.16 2.84
C VAL A 46 15.90 -13.49 2.15
N VAL A 47 14.65 -13.78 1.81
CA VAL A 47 14.26 -15.01 1.12
C VAL A 47 14.90 -15.08 -0.27
N ASP A 48 14.92 -13.98 -1.02
CA ASP A 48 15.55 -13.88 -2.33
C ASP A 48 17.06 -14.17 -2.26
N LEU A 49 17.76 -13.66 -1.24
CA LEU A 49 19.19 -13.95 -1.03
C LEU A 49 19.45 -15.45 -0.82
N ILE A 50 18.59 -16.13 -0.04
CA ILE A 50 18.68 -17.56 0.20
C ILE A 50 18.41 -18.33 -1.09
N LEU A 51 17.35 -17.96 -1.82
CA LEU A 51 17.00 -18.58 -3.09
C LEU A 51 18.12 -18.44 -4.12
N VAL A 52 18.71 -17.26 -4.27
CA VAL A 52 19.85 -17.03 -5.17
C VAL A 52 21.01 -17.95 -4.82
N ARG A 53 21.32 -18.12 -3.53
CA ARG A 53 22.38 -19.02 -3.07
C ARG A 53 22.09 -20.48 -3.43
N LEU A 54 20.86 -20.94 -3.23
CA LEU A 54 20.42 -22.29 -3.57
C LEU A 54 20.44 -22.55 -5.08
N VAL A 55 19.94 -21.60 -5.87
CA VAL A 55 19.96 -21.70 -7.34
C VAL A 55 21.39 -21.71 -7.86
N HIS A 56 22.28 -20.86 -7.32
CA HIS A 56 23.70 -20.90 -7.68
C HIS A 56 24.33 -22.25 -7.39
N MET A 57 24.07 -22.83 -6.21
CA MET A 57 24.57 -24.16 -5.86
C MET A 57 24.07 -25.23 -6.83
N LEU A 58 22.78 -25.21 -7.17
CA LEU A 58 22.18 -26.14 -8.13
C LEU A 58 22.80 -26.00 -9.53
N LEU A 59 23.00 -24.77 -10.01
CA LEU A 59 23.59 -24.51 -11.32
C LEU A 59 25.06 -24.93 -11.37
N THR A 60 25.84 -24.66 -10.31
CA THR A 60 27.24 -25.10 -10.23
C THR A 60 27.36 -26.63 -10.15
N LEU A 61 26.40 -27.33 -9.54
CA LEU A 61 26.37 -28.79 -9.49
C LEU A 61 26.06 -29.46 -10.84
N ARG A 62 25.31 -28.78 -11.73
CA ARG A 62 24.89 -29.31 -13.04
C ARG A 62 25.73 -28.78 -14.22
N GLY A 63 26.45 -27.68 -14.03
CA GLY A 63 27.33 -27.06 -15.03
C GLY A 63 28.80 -27.50 -14.96
N GLY A 64 29.10 -28.52 -14.14
CA GLY A 64 30.36 -29.29 -14.19
C GLY A 64 30.18 -30.57 -14.99
#